data_AF-A0A1C6C1P9-F1
#
_entry.id   AF-A0A1C6C1P9-F1
#
_cell.length_a   1.000
_cell.length_b   1.000
_cell.length_c   1.000
_cell.angle_alpha   90.00
_cell.angle_beta   90.00
_cell.angle_gamma   90.00
#
_symmetry.space_group_name_H-M   'P 1'
#
loop_
_entity.id
_entity.type
_entity.pdbx_description
1 polymer ?
#
loop_
_entity_poly.entity_id
_entity_poly.type
_entity_poly.pdbx_seq_one_letter_code
_entity_poly.pdbx_strand_id
1 'polypeptide(L)'
;MSTQYEFMKRQVVEEVAALQEKLIAIQADCINRIKEIPVTSDLEDTMDELLNKISNQFLFQIEEPESASVVIGTARAGHFSWRVENGFRDIFSVEQWLRDNPEFSIYDEYGTAITWEQFKEAVAWCNG
;
A
#
# COMPACT_ATOMS: atom_id res chain seq x y z
N MET A 1 -16.72 -8.73 6.97
CA MET A 1 -15.49 -8.16 6.38
C MET A 1 -14.38 -9.19 6.50
N SER A 2 -13.47 -9.21 5.54
CA SER A 2 -12.27 -10.06 5.56
C SER A 2 -11.07 -9.17 5.38
N THR A 3 -9.96 -9.47 6.05
CA THR A 3 -8.73 -8.70 5.94
C THR A 3 -7.58 -9.62 5.55
N GLN A 4 -6.93 -9.34 4.43
CA GLN A 4 -5.71 -10.03 4.02
C GLN A 4 -4.51 -9.47 4.79
N TYR A 5 -3.59 -10.36 5.14
CA TYR A 5 -2.29 -9.99 5.69
C TYR A 5 -1.18 -10.56 4.82
N GLU A 6 -0.12 -9.77 4.66
CA GLU A 6 1.03 -10.11 3.83
C GLU A 6 2.32 -9.59 4.43
N PHE A 7 3.42 -10.24 4.05
CA PHE A 7 4.74 -9.69 4.28
C PHE A 7 5.11 -8.78 3.14
N MET A 8 5.59 -7.58 3.43
CA MET A 8 6.21 -6.70 2.44
C MET A 8 7.64 -6.39 2.82
N LYS A 9 8.51 -6.33 1.80
CA LYS A 9 9.92 -5.97 2.00
C LYS A 9 10.01 -4.48 2.33
N ARG A 10 10.54 -4.15 3.51
CA ARG A 10 10.59 -2.77 4.03
C ARG A 10 11.25 -1.80 3.05
N GLN A 11 12.38 -2.21 2.46
CA GLN A 11 13.09 -1.40 1.48
C GLN A 11 12.22 -1.03 0.28
N VAL A 12 11.38 -1.94 -0.23
CA VAL A 12 10.53 -1.66 -1.38
C VAL A 12 9.45 -0.65 -1.00
N VAL A 13 8.83 -0.82 0.17
CA VAL A 13 7.82 0.12 0.68
C VAL A 13 8.43 1.52 0.87
N GLU A 14 9.63 1.61 1.45
CA GLU A 14 10.35 2.87 1.62
C GLU A 14 10.72 3.53 0.28
N GLU A 15 11.20 2.75 -0.69
CA GLU A 15 11.54 3.25 -2.04
C GLU A 15 10.30 3.74 -2.80
N VAL A 16 9.19 2.99 -2.74
CA VAL A 16 7.91 3.38 -3.34
C VAL A 16 7.38 4.66 -2.69
N ALA A 17 7.40 4.75 -1.35
CA ALA A 17 6.98 5.95 -0.63
C ALA A 17 7.84 7.17 -1.01
N ALA A 18 9.17 7.02 -1.06
CA ALA A 18 10.07 8.09 -1.45
C ALA A 18 9.87 8.54 -2.91
N LEU A 19 9.55 7.60 -3.81
CA LEU A 19 9.23 7.92 -5.20
C LEU A 19 7.88 8.62 -5.31
N GLN A 20 6.87 8.18 -4.55
CA GLN A 20 5.55 8.78 -4.47
C GLN A 20 5.62 10.24 -3.99
N GLU A 21 6.42 10.52 -2.96
CA GLU A 21 6.65 11.89 -2.47
C GLU A 21 7.24 12.80 -3.56
N LYS A 22 8.26 12.30 -4.28
CA LYS A 22 8.86 13.06 -5.39
C LYS A 22 7.87 13.31 -6.51
N LEU A 23 7.02 12.33 -6.82
CA LEU A 23 6.00 12.45 -7.85
C LEU A 23 4.95 13.51 -7.49
N ILE A 24 4.49 13.52 -6.23
CA ILE A 24 3.57 14.54 -5.70
C ILE A 24 4.20 15.94 -5.77
N ALA A 25 5.49 16.07 -5.42
CA ALA A 25 6.21 17.34 -5.52
C ALA A 25 6.27 17.86 -6.97
N ILE A 26 6.56 16.98 -7.94
CA ILE A 26 6.59 17.32 -9.37
C ILE A 26 5.18 17.68 -9.85
N GLN A 27 4.16 16.93 -9.46
CA GLN A 27 2.76 17.21 -9.79
C GLN A 27 2.36 18.61 -9.31
N ALA A 28 2.71 18.97 -8.08
CA ALA A 28 2.45 20.30 -7.53
C ALA A 28 3.19 21.41 -8.31
N ASP A 29 4.46 21.20 -8.67
CA ASP A 29 5.22 22.15 -9.50
C ASP A 29 4.56 22.34 -10.88
N CYS A 30 4.15 21.24 -11.53
CA CYS A 30 3.43 21.29 -12.81
C CYS A 30 2.13 22.09 -12.69
N ILE A 31 1.31 21.84 -11.67
CA ILE A 31 0.05 22.57 -11.43
C ILE A 31 0.31 24.06 -11.27
N ASN A 32 1.32 24.44 -10.47
CA ASN A 32 1.64 25.84 -10.25
C ASN A 32 2.10 26.54 -11.52
N ARG A 33 2.98 25.90 -12.31
CA ARG A 33 3.42 26.45 -13.60
C ARG A 33 2.29 26.60 -14.60
N ILE A 34 1.38 25.63 -14.68
CA ILE A 34 0.24 25.66 -15.59
C ILE A 34 -0.69 26.84 -15.24
N LYS A 35 -0.94 27.08 -13.94
CA LYS A 35 -1.76 28.21 -13.45
C LYS A 35 -1.19 29.59 -13.81
N GLU A 36 0.11 29.71 -14.01
CA GLU A 36 0.77 30.97 -14.38
C GLU A 36 0.67 31.29 -15.88
N ILE A 37 0.26 30.33 -16.71
CA ILE A 37 0.15 30.53 -18.15
C ILE A 37 -1.11 31.36 -18.45
N PRO A 38 -0.97 32.56 -19.06
CA PRO A 38 -2.13 33.31 -19.49
C PRO A 38 -2.80 32.58 -20.66
N VAL A 39 -4.08 32.25 -20.49
CA VAL A 39 -4.94 31.70 -21.55
C VAL A 39 -6.01 32.71 -21.93
N THR A 40 -6.47 32.61 -23.18
CA THR A 40 -7.61 33.37 -23.66
C THR A 40 -8.92 32.77 -23.10
N SER A 41 -9.99 33.55 -23.06
CA SER A 41 -11.27 33.14 -22.46
C SER A 41 -11.88 31.87 -23.08
N ASP A 42 -11.59 31.59 -24.35
CA ASP A 42 -12.03 30.37 -25.04
C ASP A 42 -11.28 29.10 -24.60
N LEU A 43 -10.16 29.25 -23.90
CA LEU A 43 -9.34 28.14 -23.39
C LEU A 43 -9.38 28.00 -21.86
N GLU A 44 -10.05 28.91 -21.14
CA GLU A 44 -10.18 28.86 -19.67
C GLU A 44 -10.83 27.55 -19.19
N ASP A 45 -11.94 27.14 -19.81
CA ASP A 45 -12.62 25.88 -19.45
C ASP A 45 -11.71 24.65 -19.65
N THR A 46 -10.90 24.68 -20.72
CA THR A 46 -9.95 23.59 -21.02
C THR A 46 -8.80 23.57 -20.01
N MET A 47 -8.34 24.76 -19.58
CA MET A 47 -7.31 24.91 -18.56
C MET A 47 -7.80 24.35 -17.21
N ASP A 48 -9.02 24.66 -16.80
CA ASP A 48 -9.61 24.16 -15.56
C ASP A 48 -9.79 22.64 -15.57
N GLU A 49 -10.26 22.07 -16.69
CA GLU A 49 -10.38 20.62 -16.85
C GLU A 49 -9.01 19.93 -16.75
N LEU A 50 -7.99 20.50 -17.38
CA LEU A 50 -6.61 20.01 -17.32
C LEU A 50 -6.10 20.02 -15.88
N LEU A 51 -6.24 21.15 -15.18
CA LEU A 51 -5.81 21.29 -13.79
C LEU A 51 -6.53 20.31 -12.86
N ASN A 52 -7.83 20.10 -13.07
CA ASN A 52 -8.61 19.12 -12.31
C ASN A 52 -8.11 17.68 -12.54
N LYS A 53 -7.87 17.30 -13.80
CA LYS A 53 -7.32 15.99 -14.17
C LYS A 53 -5.93 15.76 -13.58
N ILE A 54 -5.04 16.75 -13.66
CA ILE A 54 -3.69 16.64 -13.10
C ILE A 54 -3.74 16.64 -11.57
N SER A 55 -4.70 17.31 -10.93
CA SER A 55 -4.83 17.32 -9.47
C SER A 55 -5.35 16.00 -8.89
N ASN A 56 -5.84 15.08 -9.74
CA ASN A 56 -6.32 13.78 -9.31
C ASN A 56 -5.16 12.94 -8.74
N GLN A 57 -5.18 12.67 -7.44
CA GLN A 57 -4.16 11.88 -6.75
C GLN A 57 -4.04 10.44 -7.29
N PHE A 58 -5.15 9.84 -7.75
CA PHE A 58 -5.13 8.48 -8.30
C PHE A 58 -4.33 8.37 -9.59
N LEU A 59 -4.22 9.45 -10.36
CA LEU A 59 -3.47 9.45 -11.63
C LEU A 59 -1.97 9.21 -11.41
N PHE A 60 -1.48 9.59 -10.23
CA PHE A 60 -0.06 9.56 -9.86
C PHE A 60 0.21 8.61 -8.70
N GLN A 61 -0.71 7.71 -8.38
CA GLN A 61 -0.50 6.71 -7.34
C GLN A 61 0.36 5.58 -7.90
N ILE A 62 1.47 5.30 -7.23
CA ILE A 62 2.37 4.19 -7.56
C ILE A 62 1.84 2.96 -6.85
N GLU A 63 1.56 1.91 -7.62
CA GLU A 63 1.22 0.60 -7.08
C GLU A 63 2.48 -0.09 -6.55
N GLU A 64 2.34 -0.76 -5.41
CA GLU A 64 3.42 -1.58 -4.86
C GLU A 64 3.61 -2.83 -5.74
N PRO A 65 4.87 -3.21 -6.05
CA PRO A 65 5.11 -4.32 -6.96
C PRO A 65 4.67 -5.65 -6.32
N GLU A 66 3.81 -6.41 -7.00
CA GLU A 66 3.31 -7.72 -6.54
C GLU A 66 4.44 -8.70 -6.16
N SER A 67 5.60 -8.60 -6.79
CA SER A 67 6.78 -9.44 -6.50
C SER A 67 7.43 -9.16 -5.13
N ALA A 68 7.03 -8.09 -4.44
CA ALA A 68 7.59 -7.69 -3.15
C ALA A 68 6.74 -8.12 -1.95
N SER A 69 5.57 -8.75 -2.20
CA SER A 69 4.70 -9.22 -1.14
C SER A 69 4.55 -10.75 -1.11
N VAL A 70 4.38 -11.29 0.10
CA VAL A 70 4.10 -12.71 0.32
C VAL A 70 2.87 -12.81 1.21
N VAL A 71 1.76 -13.29 0.66
CA VAL A 71 0.49 -13.36 1.39
C VAL A 71 0.58 -14.40 2.51
N ILE A 72 0.24 -13.99 3.73
CA ILE A 72 0.26 -14.83 4.94
C ILE A 72 -1.07 -15.58 5.07
N GLY A 73 -2.18 -14.86 4.90
CA GLY A 73 -3.51 -15.39 5.15
C GLY A 73 -4.59 -14.32 5.09
N THR A 74 -5.82 -14.74 5.33
CA THR A 74 -6.98 -13.85 5.36
C THR A 74 -7.77 -14.11 6.65
N ALA A 75 -7.91 -13.07 7.46
CA ALA A 75 -8.83 -13.05 8.58
C ALA A 75 -10.27 -12.90 8.09
N ARG A 76 -11.17 -13.71 8.64
CA ARG A 76 -12.63 -13.61 8.48
C ARG A 76 -13.27 -13.72 9.86
N ALA A 77 -14.52 -13.30 9.99
CA ALA A 77 -15.25 -13.41 11.26
C ALA A 77 -15.24 -14.86 11.78
N GLY A 78 -14.57 -15.09 12.91
CA GLY A 78 -14.45 -16.40 13.55
C GLY A 78 -13.60 -17.42 12.77
N HIS A 79 -12.80 -17.00 11.78
CA HIS A 79 -11.85 -17.91 11.14
C HIS A 79 -10.67 -17.21 10.47
N PHE A 80 -9.44 -17.67 10.74
CA PHE A 80 -8.25 -17.26 9.99
C PHE A 80 -7.87 -18.32 8.95
N SER A 81 -7.86 -17.93 7.67
CA SER A 81 -7.46 -18.79 6.56
C SER A 81 -5.97 -18.58 6.24
N TRP A 82 -5.12 -19.55 6.57
CA TRP A 82 -3.70 -19.53 6.25
C TRP A 82 -3.42 -19.78 4.77
N ARG A 83 -2.41 -19.11 4.20
CA ARG A 83 -1.90 -19.42 2.85
C ARG A 83 -0.90 -20.56 2.91
N VAL A 84 -1.42 -21.78 2.88
CA VAL A 84 -0.63 -23.02 2.92
C VAL A 84 0.33 -23.15 1.73
N GLU A 85 -0.04 -22.60 0.57
CA GLU A 85 0.80 -22.56 -0.64
C GLU A 85 2.12 -21.79 -0.42
N ASN A 86 2.10 -20.79 0.47
CA ASN A 86 3.28 -20.02 0.87
C ASN A 86 4.00 -20.61 2.10
N GLY A 87 3.58 -21.79 2.57
CA GLY A 87 4.16 -22.47 3.72
C GLY A 87 3.57 -22.09 5.08
N PHE A 88 2.61 -21.16 5.13
CA PHE A 88 1.98 -20.73 6.38
C PHE A 88 0.84 -21.66 6.78
N ARG A 89 0.90 -22.18 8.00
CA ARG A 89 -0.10 -23.12 8.54
C ARG A 89 -0.60 -22.74 9.92
N ASP A 90 0.21 -21.99 10.66
CA ASP A 90 -0.05 -21.54 12.01
C ASP A 90 0.81 -20.31 12.35
N ILE A 91 0.58 -19.74 13.54
CA ILE A 91 1.30 -18.57 14.00
C ILE A 91 2.82 -18.80 14.12
N PHE A 92 3.26 -20.02 14.43
CA PHE A 92 4.68 -20.35 14.59
C PHE A 92 5.40 -20.36 13.24
N SER A 93 4.74 -20.84 12.18
CA SER A 93 5.28 -20.79 10.82
C SER A 93 5.52 -19.36 10.33
N VAL A 94 4.65 -18.42 10.72
CA VAL A 94 4.81 -16.99 10.42
C VAL A 94 5.92 -16.35 11.25
N GLU A 95 5.99 -16.68 12.55
CA GLU A 95 7.05 -16.18 13.43
C GLU A 95 8.44 -16.63 12.95
N GLN A 96 8.59 -17.91 12.60
CA GLN A 96 9.84 -18.45 12.09
C GLN A 96 10.24 -17.77 10.77
N TRP A 97 9.29 -17.60 9.85
CA TRP A 97 9.56 -16.92 8.59
C TRP A 97 10.04 -15.48 8.79
N LEU A 98 9.44 -14.71 9.72
CA LEU A 98 9.90 -13.36 10.07
C LEU A 98 11.31 -13.33 10.63
N ARG A 99 11.67 -14.33 11.45
CA ARG A 99 13.03 -14.45 11.99
C ARG A 99 14.05 -14.74 10.90
N ASP A 100 13.67 -15.55 9.92
CA ASP A 100 14.54 -15.93 8.80
C ASP A 100 14.64 -14.82 7.73
N ASN A 101 13.64 -13.93 7.66
CA ASN A 101 13.54 -12.84 6.67
C ASN A 101 13.35 -11.47 7.38
N PRO A 102 14.35 -10.97 8.10
CA PRO A 102 14.23 -9.77 8.93
C PRO A 102 13.98 -8.50 8.12
N GLU A 103 14.22 -8.47 6.82
CA GLU A 103 13.96 -7.34 5.94
C GLU A 103 12.46 -7.10 5.66
N PHE A 104 11.60 -8.04 6.01
CA PHE A 104 10.16 -7.95 5.81
C PHE A 104 9.42 -7.41 7.04
N SER A 105 8.21 -6.93 6.83
CA SER A 105 7.26 -6.54 7.88
C SER A 105 5.85 -6.95 7.49
N ILE A 106 4.96 -7.09 8.46
CA ILE A 106 3.58 -7.49 8.22
C ILE A 106 2.76 -6.25 7.87
N TYR A 107 1.93 -6.38 6.84
CA TYR A 107 0.98 -5.37 6.42
C TYR A 107 -0.42 -5.97 6.34
N ASP A 108 -1.42 -5.13 6.58
CA ASP A 108 -2.82 -5.46 6.27
C ASP A 108 -3.18 -5.12 4.82
N GLU A 109 -4.41 -5.47 4.41
CA GLU A 109 -4.94 -5.23 3.06
C GLU A 109 -4.99 -3.76 2.65
N TYR A 110 -4.83 -2.83 3.60
CA TYR A 110 -4.83 -1.38 3.36
C TYR A 110 -3.42 -0.81 3.23
N GLY A 111 -2.39 -1.65 3.23
CA GLY A 111 -0.99 -1.22 3.19
C GLY A 111 -0.51 -0.62 4.51
N THR A 112 -1.19 -0.90 5.63
CA THR A 112 -0.75 -0.43 6.95
C THR A 112 0.20 -1.45 7.58
N ALA A 113 1.41 -1.00 7.93
CA ALA A 113 2.36 -1.81 8.67
C ALA A 113 1.81 -2.11 10.07
N ILE A 114 1.80 -3.39 10.46
CA ILE A 114 1.36 -3.83 11.78
C ILE A 114 2.48 -4.58 12.50
N THR A 115 2.45 -4.49 13.83
CA THR A 115 3.37 -5.23 14.69
C THR A 115 3.00 -6.71 14.77
N TRP A 116 3.99 -7.52 15.15
CA TRP A 116 3.77 -8.95 15.44
C TRP A 116 2.64 -9.19 16.46
N GLU A 117 2.58 -8.36 17.51
CA GLU A 117 1.54 -8.46 18.54
C GLU A 117 0.14 -8.16 17.98
N GLN A 118 0.00 -7.11 17.18
CA GLN A 118 -1.28 -6.78 16.51
C GLN A 118 -1.71 -7.90 15.56
N PHE A 119 -0.79 -8.51 14.83
CA PHE A 119 -1.11 -9.65 13.98
C PHE A 119 -1.58 -10.86 14.80
N LYS A 120 -0.90 -11.19 15.90
CA LYS A 120 -1.34 -12.25 16.82
C LYS A 120 -2.73 -11.99 17.38
N GLU A 121 -3.02 -10.76 17.78
CA GLU A 121 -4.36 -10.36 18.25
C GLU A 121 -5.41 -10.58 17.15
N ALA A 122 -5.15 -10.14 15.92
CA ALA A 122 -6.06 -10.37 14.80
C ALA A 122 -6.34 -11.86 14.54
N VAL A 123 -5.31 -12.71 14.59
CA VAL A 123 -5.45 -14.17 14.45
C VAL A 123 -6.22 -14.75 15.64
N ALA A 124 -5.95 -14.30 16.87
CA ALA A 124 -6.62 -14.78 18.07
C ALA A 124 -8.12 -14.43 18.07
N TRP A 125 -8.48 -13.23 17.65
CA TRP A 125 -9.88 -12.80 17.48
C TRP A 125 -10.63 -13.65 16.43
N CYS A 126 -9.91 -14.21 15.46
CA CYS A 126 -10.49 -15.10 14.47
C CYS A 126 -10.62 -16.56 14.94
N ASN A 127 -10.03 -16.93 16.08
CA ASN A 127 -10.11 -18.29 16.62
C ASN A 127 -10.97 -18.39 17.88
N GLY A 128 -11.59 -17.28 18.30
CA GLY A 128 -12.46 -17.16 19.47
C GLY A 128 -13.92 -17.49 19.20
#